data_AF-A0A662AXY6-F1
#
_entry.id   AF-A0A662AXY6-F1
#
_cell.length_a   1.000
_cell.length_b   1.000
_cell.length_c   1.000
_cell.angle_alpha   90.00
_cell.angle_beta   90.00
_cell.angle_gamma   90.00
#
_symmetry.space_group_name_H-M   'P 1'
#
loop_
_entity.id
_entity.type
_entity.pdbx_description
1 polymer ?
#
loop_
_entity_poly.entity_id
_entity_poly.type
_entity_poly.pdbx_seq_one_letter_code
_entity_poly.pdbx_strand_id
1 'polypeptide(L)'
;MHDQQEYYFKMIQAGAKGFVQKQAGKKELELAINEIYSGGSHFPEDILRKIIFKFGTEDFSDDNPFKLTKREREVLALICQGNTNIEMGEKLFLSPKTIEGHRSNLLSKTGTKNSAHLVMFSIQKGIIKL
;
A
#
# COMPACT_ATOMS: atom_id res chain seq x y z
N MET A 1 10.03 22.14 2.20
CA MET A 1 10.93 21.17 1.53
C MET A 1 10.32 19.76 1.36
N HIS A 2 9.15 19.45 1.95
CA HIS A 2 8.43 18.19 1.72
C HIS A 2 7.59 18.19 0.42
N ASP A 3 7.20 19.36 -0.09
CA ASP A 3 6.24 19.47 -1.21
C ASP A 3 6.76 18.95 -2.56
N GLN A 4 8.07 19.06 -2.83
CA GLN A 4 8.62 18.64 -4.12
C GLN A 4 8.60 17.12 -4.28
N GLN A 5 8.81 16.35 -3.22
CA GLN A 5 8.82 14.88 -3.31
C GLN A 5 7.42 14.33 -3.58
N GLU A 6 6.41 14.88 -2.92
CA GLU A 6 5.02 14.50 -3.12
C GLU A 6 4.51 14.89 -4.51
N TYR A 7 5.01 16.01 -5.05
CA TYR A 7 4.71 16.46 -6.41
C TYR A 7 5.21 15.49 -7.49
N TYR A 8 6.45 14.99 -7.40
CA TYR A 8 6.98 14.00 -8.34
C TYR A 8 6.18 12.69 -8.34
N PHE A 9 5.79 12.26 -7.14
CA PHE A 9 5.00 11.05 -6.97
C PHE A 9 3.61 11.18 -7.59
N LYS A 10 2.92 12.30 -7.35
CA LYS A 10 1.61 12.59 -7.95
C LYS A 10 1.67 12.64 -9.48
N MET A 11 2.77 13.15 -10.06
CA MET A 11 2.95 13.16 -11.52
C MET A 11 3.07 11.74 -12.09
N ILE A 12 3.81 10.85 -11.44
CA ILE A 12 3.94 9.45 -11.89
C ILE A 12 2.62 8.71 -11.75
N GLN A 13 1.89 8.89 -10.64
CA GLN A 13 0.56 8.33 -10.47
C GLN A 13 -0.43 8.83 -11.53
N ALA A 14 -0.27 10.07 -12.00
CA ALA A 14 -1.05 10.62 -13.10
C ALA A 14 -0.63 10.08 -14.49
N GLY A 15 0.38 9.19 -14.56
CA GLY A 15 0.81 8.55 -15.80
C GLY A 15 1.96 9.26 -16.52
N ALA A 16 2.67 10.17 -15.85
CA ALA A 16 3.87 10.77 -16.44
C ALA A 16 4.92 9.68 -16.78
N LYS A 17 5.40 9.68 -18.02
CA LYS A 17 6.43 8.74 -18.51
C LYS A 17 7.84 9.31 -18.45
N GLY A 18 7.98 10.58 -18.07
CA GLY A 18 9.29 11.15 -17.80
C GLY A 18 9.24 12.53 -17.18
N PHE A 19 10.41 13.00 -16.74
CA PHE A 19 10.63 14.29 -16.12
C PHE A 19 11.98 14.83 -16.58
N VAL A 20 12.04 16.12 -16.89
CA VAL A 20 13.28 16.81 -17.24
C VAL A 20 13.38 18.05 -16.36
N GLN A 21 14.53 18.26 -15.71
CA GLN A 21 14.67 19.41 -14.83
C GLN A 21 14.84 20.70 -15.66
N LYS A 22 14.43 21.85 -15.11
CA LYS A 22 14.50 23.13 -15.82
C LYS A 22 15.93 23.56 -16.18
N GLN A 23 16.94 23.05 -15.46
CA GLN A 23 18.35 23.33 -15.69
C GLN A 23 19.01 22.33 -16.65
N ALA A 24 18.24 21.34 -17.12
CA ALA A 24 18.71 20.36 -18.10
C ALA A 24 19.11 21.05 -19.40
N GLY A 25 20.20 20.57 -20.00
CA GLY A 25 20.67 21.07 -21.28
C GLY A 25 19.78 20.62 -22.45
N LYS A 26 19.88 21.31 -23.60
CA LYS A 26 19.15 20.95 -24.82
C LYS A 26 19.29 19.47 -25.20
N LYS A 27 20.50 18.91 -25.10
CA LYS A 27 20.79 17.50 -25.42
C LYS A 27 20.02 16.53 -24.53
N GLU A 28 19.90 16.84 -23.25
CA GLU A 28 19.19 15.99 -22.28
C GLU A 28 17.70 15.96 -22.58
N LEU A 29 17.12 17.12 -22.93
CA LEU A 29 15.73 17.20 -23.37
C LEU A 29 15.48 16.39 -24.66
N GLU A 30 16.38 16.48 -25.64
CA GLU A 30 16.28 15.69 -26.88
C GLU A 30 16.36 14.18 -26.61
N LEU A 31 17.26 13.76 -25.71
CA LEU A 31 17.34 12.37 -25.27
C LEU A 31 16.05 11.89 -24.60
N ALA A 32 15.52 12.68 -23.66
CA ALA A 32 14.28 12.35 -22.95
C ALA A 32 13.10 12.15 -23.90
N ILE A 33 12.96 13.02 -24.92
CA ILE A 33 11.91 12.92 -25.92
C ILE A 33 12.05 11.61 -26.72
N ASN A 34 13.26 11.29 -27.19
CA ASN A 34 13.50 10.09 -27.98
C ASN A 34 13.27 8.80 -27.18
N GLU A 35 13.71 8.75 -25.93
CA GLU A 35 13.50 7.60 -25.05
C GLU A 35 12.00 7.35 -24.80
N ILE A 36 11.24 8.40 -24.49
CA ILE A 36 9.79 8.28 -24.26
C ILE A 36 9.07 7.87 -25.55
N TYR A 37 9.46 8.44 -26.69
CA TYR A 37 8.89 8.10 -28.00
C TYR A 37 9.12 6.62 -28.36
N SER A 38 10.28 6.06 -28.00
CA SER A 38 10.59 4.64 -28.19
C SER A 38 9.82 3.69 -27.26
N GLY A 39 8.96 4.22 -26.38
CA GLY A 39 8.19 3.45 -25.40
C GLY A 39 8.86 3.30 -24.04
N GLY A 40 10.02 3.93 -23.84
CA GLY A 40 10.74 3.97 -22.57
C GLY A 40 10.21 5.05 -21.62
N SER A 41 11.02 5.33 -20.60
CA SER A 41 10.78 6.41 -19.64
C SER A 41 12.08 7.15 -19.34
N HIS A 42 11.98 8.44 -19.01
CA HIS A 42 13.14 9.27 -18.72
C HIS A 42 12.96 10.02 -17.41
N PHE A 43 13.75 9.73 -16.38
CA PHE A 43 13.68 10.42 -15.11
C PHE A 43 15.08 10.73 -14.57
N PRO A 44 15.32 11.89 -13.96
CA PRO A 44 16.59 12.20 -13.32
C PRO A 44 16.87 11.21 -12.19
N GLU A 45 18.14 10.85 -12.03
CA GLU A 45 18.56 9.84 -11.06
C GLU A 45 18.13 10.20 -9.62
N ASP A 46 18.19 11.48 -9.24
CA ASP A 46 17.76 11.95 -7.92
C ASP A 46 16.26 11.73 -7.66
N ILE A 47 15.44 11.82 -8.71
CA ILE A 47 14.00 11.59 -8.63
C ILE A 47 13.74 10.09 -8.54
N LEU A 48 14.40 9.28 -9.38
CA LEU A 48 14.33 7.82 -9.31
C LEU A 48 14.75 7.30 -7.94
N ARG A 49 15.87 7.77 -7.37
CA ARG A 49 16.32 7.39 -6.02
C ARG A 49 15.29 7.74 -4.96
N LYS A 50 14.64 8.91 -5.03
CA LYS A 50 13.58 9.30 -4.08
C LYS A 50 12.33 8.44 -4.21
N ILE A 51 11.97 8.08 -5.44
CA ILE A 51 10.84 7.18 -5.74
C ILE A 51 11.15 5.78 -5.22
N ILE A 52 12.30 5.23 -5.59
CA ILE A 52 12.77 3.91 -5.13
C ILE A 52 12.93 3.91 -3.62
N PHE A 53 13.42 4.98 -2.99
CA PHE A 53 13.50 5.05 -1.54
C PHE A 53 12.10 5.03 -0.95
N LYS A 54 11.12 5.76 -1.50
CA LYS A 54 9.73 5.69 -1.03
C LYS A 54 9.13 4.29 -1.19
N PHE A 55 9.36 3.62 -2.33
CA PHE A 55 8.92 2.23 -2.58
C PHE A 55 9.77 1.15 -1.87
N GLY A 56 11.01 1.48 -1.46
CA GLY A 56 11.97 0.57 -0.84
C GLY A 56 11.99 0.71 0.68
N THR A 57 11.56 1.86 1.20
CA THR A 57 11.15 2.06 2.60
C THR A 57 9.67 1.73 2.81
N GLU A 58 8.98 1.18 1.81
CA GLU A 58 7.73 0.44 1.98
C GLU A 58 7.99 -0.98 2.53
N ASP A 59 9.07 -1.19 3.28
CA ASP A 59 8.97 -2.03 4.47
C ASP A 59 7.97 -1.35 5.44
N PHE A 60 6.69 -1.69 5.29
CA PHE A 60 5.65 -1.43 6.29
C PHE A 60 5.50 0.04 6.73
N SER A 61 5.58 1.03 5.83
CA SER A 61 4.93 2.30 6.15
C SER A 61 3.43 2.02 6.21
N ASP A 62 2.94 2.05 7.45
CA ASP A 62 1.59 1.81 7.93
C ASP A 62 0.60 2.81 7.30
N ASP A 63 0.44 2.76 5.97
CA ASP A 63 -0.72 3.32 5.26
C ASP A 63 -1.89 2.38 5.50
N ASN A 64 -2.21 2.29 6.79
CA ASN A 64 -3.25 1.49 7.35
C ASN A 64 -4.38 2.47 7.62
N PRO A 65 -5.20 2.79 6.59
CA PRO A 65 -6.28 3.77 6.72
C PRO A 65 -7.23 3.46 7.88
N PHE A 66 -7.22 2.21 8.36
CA PHE A 66 -8.07 1.71 9.45
C PHE A 66 -7.30 1.50 10.77
N LYS A 67 -6.00 1.82 10.84
CA LYS A 67 -5.14 1.66 12.03
C LYS A 67 -5.29 0.28 12.69
N LEU A 68 -5.29 -0.77 11.86
CA LEU A 68 -5.26 -2.16 12.29
C LEU A 68 -3.92 -2.51 12.94
N THR A 69 -3.96 -2.90 14.19
CA THR A 69 -2.80 -3.46 14.90
C THR A 69 -2.29 -4.71 14.18
N LYS A 70 -1.04 -5.09 14.46
CA LYS A 70 -0.46 -6.35 13.96
C LYS A 70 -1.36 -7.54 14.25
N ARG A 71 -1.91 -7.60 15.48
CA ARG A 71 -2.78 -8.69 15.91
C ARG A 71 -4.12 -8.72 15.19
N GLU A 72 -4.71 -7.56 14.92
CA GLU A 72 -5.93 -7.46 14.12
C GLU A 72 -5.70 -7.91 12.67
N ARG A 73 -4.52 -7.64 12.08
CA ARG A 73 -4.16 -8.15 10.75
C ARG A 73 -4.03 -9.68 10.73
N GLU A 74 -3.40 -10.26 11.74
CA GLU A 74 -3.29 -11.72 11.88
C GLU A 74 -4.68 -12.37 11.98
N VAL A 75 -5.55 -11.82 12.83
CA VAL A 75 -6.94 -12.29 12.96
C VAL A 75 -7.70 -12.13 11.64
N LEU A 76 -7.55 -11.00 10.95
CA LEU A 76 -8.21 -10.75 9.66
C LEU A 76 -7.78 -11.77 8.58
N ALA A 77 -6.50 -12.12 8.51
CA ALA A 77 -5.99 -13.11 7.58
C ALA A 77 -6.62 -14.50 7.85
N LEU A 78 -6.72 -14.90 9.12
CA LEU A 78 -7.34 -16.17 9.48
C LEU A 78 -8.85 -16.20 9.20
N ILE A 79 -9.54 -15.07 9.35
CA ILE A 79 -10.95 -14.93 8.94
C ILE A 79 -11.08 -15.13 7.42
N CYS A 80 -10.19 -14.54 6.62
CA CYS A 80 -10.20 -14.70 5.16
C CYS A 80 -9.92 -16.14 4.72
N GLN A 81 -9.19 -16.90 5.54
CA GLN A 81 -8.97 -18.34 5.35
C GLN A 81 -10.13 -19.22 5.83
N GLY A 82 -11.20 -18.63 6.40
CA GLY A 82 -12.39 -19.36 6.84
C GLY A 82 -12.29 -20.02 8.23
N ASN A 83 -11.31 -19.62 9.05
CA ASN A 83 -11.13 -20.20 10.38
C ASN A 83 -12.24 -19.74 11.35
N THR A 84 -12.64 -20.62 12.26
CA THR A 84 -13.55 -20.33 13.38
C THR A 84 -12.83 -19.62 14.53
N ASN A 85 -13.59 -19.05 15.49
CA ASN A 85 -13.01 -18.41 16.68
C ASN A 85 -12.14 -19.35 17.51
N ILE A 86 -12.47 -20.66 17.54
CA ILE A 86 -11.73 -21.67 18.28
C ILE A 86 -10.40 -21.96 17.58
N GLU A 87 -10.44 -22.25 16.28
CA GLU A 87 -9.24 -22.51 15.46
C GLU A 87 -8.29 -21.31 15.43
N MET A 88 -8.82 -20.09 15.35
CA MET A 88 -8.02 -18.87 15.45
C MET A 88 -7.37 -18.72 16.83
N GLY A 89 -8.10 -19.07 17.90
CA GLY A 89 -7.59 -19.07 19.26
C GLY A 89 -6.42 -20.04 19.43
N GLU A 90 -6.54 -21.25 18.89
CA GLU A 90 -5.47 -22.25 18.90
C GLU A 90 -4.23 -21.79 18.13
N LYS A 91 -4.41 -21.28 16.89
CA LYS A 91 -3.30 -20.81 16.05
C LYS A 91 -2.56 -19.61 16.64
N LEU A 92 -3.28 -18.73 17.30
CA LEU A 92 -2.75 -17.50 17.85
C LEU A 92 -2.39 -17.63 19.35
N PHE A 93 -2.62 -18.77 19.99
CA PHE A 93 -2.46 -18.95 21.44
C PHE A 93 -3.29 -17.95 22.26
N LEU A 94 -4.55 -17.75 21.87
CA LEU A 94 -5.51 -16.85 22.52
C LEU A 94 -6.81 -17.57 22.87
N SER A 95 -7.53 -17.05 23.87
CA SER A 95 -8.88 -17.54 24.14
C SER A 95 -9.84 -17.16 23.01
N PRO A 96 -10.88 -17.98 22.70
CA PRO A 96 -11.90 -17.63 21.72
C PRO A 96 -12.58 -16.28 22.00
N LYS A 97 -12.72 -15.93 23.29
CA LYS A 97 -13.25 -14.64 23.75
C LYS A 97 -12.35 -13.46 23.36
N THR A 98 -11.03 -13.65 23.40
CA THR A 98 -10.06 -12.62 22.96
C THR A 98 -10.15 -12.41 21.45
N ILE A 99 -10.29 -13.49 20.68
CA ILE A 99 -10.49 -13.42 19.22
C ILE A 99 -11.78 -12.66 18.89
N GLU A 100 -12.86 -12.90 19.62
CA GLU A 100 -14.12 -12.16 19.46
C GLU A 100 -13.94 -10.65 19.70
N GLY A 101 -13.16 -10.27 20.71
CA GLY A 101 -12.77 -8.87 20.93
C GLY A 101 -12.04 -8.26 19.74
N HIS A 102 -11.04 -8.97 19.18
CA HIS A 102 -10.34 -8.51 17.97
C HIS A 102 -11.27 -8.40 16.75
N ARG A 103 -12.23 -9.32 16.59
CA ARG A 103 -13.25 -9.26 15.52
C ARG A 103 -14.14 -8.04 15.67
N SER A 104 -14.61 -7.75 16.87
CA SER A 104 -15.42 -6.56 17.15
C SER A 104 -14.68 -5.27 16.79
N ASN A 105 -13.40 -5.19 17.18
CA ASN A 105 -12.56 -4.05 16.84
C ASN A 105 -12.32 -3.92 15.33
N LEU A 106 -12.08 -5.03 14.62
CA LEU A 106 -11.95 -5.05 13.17
C LEU A 106 -13.20 -4.49 12.48
N LEU A 107 -14.39 -4.95 12.88
CA LEU A 107 -15.66 -4.49 12.32
C LEU A 107 -15.86 -2.99 12.57
N SER A 108 -15.58 -2.53 13.80
CA SER A 108 -15.67 -1.12 14.19
C SER A 108 -14.71 -0.23 13.37
N LYS A 109 -13.43 -0.62 13.27
CA LYS A 109 -12.40 0.14 12.55
C LYS A 109 -12.62 0.18 11.04
N THR A 110 -13.22 -0.86 10.46
CA THR A 110 -13.47 -0.96 9.02
C THR A 110 -14.87 -0.49 8.63
N GLY A 111 -15.76 -0.24 9.60
CA GLY A 111 -17.16 0.12 9.37
C GLY A 111 -17.99 -1.01 8.74
N THR A 112 -17.53 -2.26 8.84
CA THR A 112 -18.18 -3.41 8.22
C THR A 112 -19.18 -4.07 9.18
N LYS A 113 -20.27 -4.62 8.62
CA LYS A 113 -21.40 -5.15 9.42
C LYS A 113 -21.19 -6.59 9.91
N ASN A 114 -20.45 -7.39 9.16
CA ASN A 114 -20.21 -8.81 9.47
C ASN A 114 -18.93 -9.31 8.80
N SER A 115 -18.51 -10.53 9.15
CA SER A 115 -17.27 -11.12 8.64
C SER A 115 -17.26 -11.32 7.13
N ALA A 116 -18.39 -11.60 6.49
CA ALA A 116 -18.46 -11.69 5.03
C ALA A 116 -18.15 -10.33 4.36
N HIS A 117 -18.73 -9.24 4.88
CA HIS A 117 -18.41 -7.90 4.42
C HIS A 117 -16.95 -7.52 4.72
N LEU A 118 -16.42 -7.93 5.87
CA LEU A 118 -15.03 -7.68 6.24
C LEU A 118 -14.05 -8.35 5.27
N VAL A 119 -14.32 -9.59 4.84
CA VAL A 119 -13.49 -10.29 3.85
C VAL A 119 -13.54 -9.59 2.49
N MET A 120 -14.74 -9.30 1.99
CA MET A 120 -14.92 -8.58 0.71
C MET A 120 -14.22 -7.22 0.72
N PHE A 121 -14.39 -6.47 1.81
CA PHE A 121 -13.72 -5.19 2.03
C PHE A 121 -12.20 -5.32 1.99
N SER A 122 -11.65 -6.36 2.64
CA SER A 122 -10.20 -6.57 2.74
C SER A 122 -9.57 -6.87 1.39
N ILE A 123 -10.29 -7.59 0.52
CA ILE A 123 -9.87 -7.86 -0.86
C ILE A 123 -9.97 -6.58 -1.69
N GLN A 124 -11.10 -5.87 -1.64
CA GLN A 124 -11.32 -4.63 -2.40
C GLN A 124 -10.31 -3.53 -2.07
N LYS A 125 -9.88 -3.45 -0.81
CA LYS A 125 -8.89 -2.47 -0.34
C LYS A 125 -7.45 -2.96 -0.45
N GLY A 126 -7.22 -4.17 -0.98
CA GLY A 126 -5.88 -4.74 -1.15
C GLY A 126 -5.15 -5.06 0.16
N ILE A 127 -5.89 -5.15 1.28
CA ILE A 127 -5.34 -5.50 2.61
C ILE A 127 -4.94 -6.97 2.63
N ILE A 128 -5.72 -7.83 1.97
CA ILE A 128 -5.43 -9.25 1.75
C ILE A 128 -5.43 -9.48 0.25
N LYS A 129 -4.38 -10.15 -0.26
CA LYS A 129 -4.31 -10.67 -1.63
C LYS A 129 -4.68 -12.15 -1.60
N LEU A 130 -5.52 -12.58 -2.54
CA LEU A 130 -5.79 -13.98 -2.83
C LEU A 130 -4.67 -14.56 -3.70
#